data_AF-A0A073KBV1-F1
#
_entry.id   AF-A0A073KBV1-F1
#
_cell.length_a   1.000
_cell.length_b   1.000
_cell.length_c   1.000
_cell.angle_alpha   90.00
_cell.angle_beta   90.00
_cell.angle_gamma   90.00
#
_symmetry.space_group_name_H-M   'P 1'
#
loop_
_entity.id
_entity.type
_entity.pdbx_description
1 polymer ?
#
loop_
_entity_poly.entity_id
_entity_poly.type
_entity_poly.pdbx_seq_one_letter_code
_entity_poly.pdbx_strand_id
1 'polypeptide(L)'
;MLAVSTQEVIEAILGSIDEAIHAVDENGITIFYNTVAAKHDGSKIENVLGKHLLEVFPSLSRETSTLMNVLDTKKPILHQVQRYQNLNGEDVCTVNTTLPIFIEGKIAGAVEIAKDYSTIQKLTDTIVDLQSKMKRSSGRKSAKKHVAFNTIVTNDSRFSQTKELAQKVAPTDANVLIYGETGTGKELFVQAIHETSKRKNKPFIAQNCAALPESLLESLLFGTTKGSYTGAIERAGLFELADGGTLFLDELNSMPLDLQAKMLRALEDGVIRRIGDNKTRKVDVRVITAMNQPPEVCLRENKIRTDLYYRLNVFSLYIPPLRERKEDVLLLASYFLRDYNKEYKKQVLHVDHEAKERLLAYHWPGNVRELKHTIEHAVIIAEGNSLTVSCLPRTFRKEAVQKKKSILPLREALHQTEKELIDRALIETEGNILQAAKLLGIPRQTLQYKLNKYDQTAE
;
A
#
# COMPACT_ATOMS: atom_id res chain seq x y z
N MET A 1 -0.85 -32.87 29.38
CA MET A 1 -0.57 -32.32 28.04
C MET A 1 -1.16 -33.30 27.05
N LEU A 2 -2.14 -32.89 26.24
CA LEU A 2 -2.60 -33.72 25.13
C LEU A 2 -1.41 -33.90 24.18
N ALA A 3 -0.97 -35.13 23.97
CA ALA A 3 0.01 -35.46 22.95
C ALA A 3 -0.71 -35.37 21.60
N VAL A 4 -0.86 -34.14 21.09
CA VAL A 4 -1.48 -33.90 19.79
C VAL A 4 -0.47 -34.29 18.73
N SER A 5 -0.85 -35.16 17.80
CA SER A 5 -0.02 -35.55 16.68
C SER A 5 0.19 -34.36 15.73
N THR A 6 1.34 -34.30 15.05
CA THR A 6 1.62 -33.25 14.05
C THR A 6 0.53 -33.17 12.99
N GLN A 7 -0.07 -34.30 12.62
CA GLN A 7 -1.17 -34.37 11.66
C GLN A 7 -2.42 -33.64 12.17
N GLU A 8 -2.86 -33.91 13.41
CA GLU A 8 -4.03 -33.24 14.02
C GLU A 8 -3.83 -31.72 14.12
N VAL A 9 -2.60 -31.26 14.41
CA VAL A 9 -2.28 -29.82 14.43
C VAL A 9 -2.40 -29.21 13.03
N ILE A 10 -1.86 -29.88 12.00
CA ILE A 10 -1.92 -29.39 10.62
C ILE A 10 -3.37 -29.36 10.12
N GLU A 11 -4.15 -30.41 10.38
CA GLU A 11 -5.57 -30.46 10.04
C GLU A 11 -6.36 -29.33 10.74
N ALA A 12 -6.08 -29.06 12.01
CA ALA A 12 -6.70 -27.96 12.74
C ALA A 12 -6.31 -26.57 12.15
N ILE A 13 -5.05 -26.38 11.77
CA ILE A 13 -4.60 -25.13 11.11
C ILE A 13 -5.33 -24.96 9.79
N LEU A 14 -5.29 -25.96 8.90
CA LEU A 14 -5.92 -25.89 7.59
C LEU A 14 -7.45 -25.79 7.66
N GLY A 15 -8.06 -26.38 8.70
CA GLY A 15 -9.49 -26.25 8.99
C GLY A 15 -9.90 -24.88 9.54
N SER A 16 -8.98 -24.14 10.16
CA SER A 16 -9.22 -22.79 10.69
C SER A 16 -9.08 -21.67 9.65
N ILE A 17 -8.53 -21.99 8.47
CA ILE A 17 -8.35 -21.03 7.37
C ILE A 17 -9.70 -20.75 6.73
N ASP A 18 -10.06 -19.47 6.63
CA ASP A 18 -11.28 -18.95 5.99
C ASP A 18 -11.15 -18.89 4.45
N GLU A 19 -10.50 -19.89 3.85
CA GLU A 19 -10.36 -20.07 2.41
C GLU A 19 -10.61 -21.55 2.09
N ALA A 20 -11.13 -21.86 0.90
CA ALA A 20 -11.37 -23.24 0.52
C ALA A 20 -10.04 -23.92 0.20
N ILE A 21 -9.76 -25.06 0.83
CA ILE A 21 -8.53 -25.82 0.64
C ILE A 21 -8.87 -27.21 0.14
N HIS A 22 -8.26 -27.60 -0.98
CA HIS A 22 -8.36 -28.92 -1.57
C HIS A 22 -6.96 -29.42 -1.93
N ALA A 23 -6.54 -30.57 -1.39
CA ALA A 23 -5.31 -31.22 -1.79
C ALA A 23 -5.57 -32.62 -2.36
N VAL A 24 -4.80 -32.99 -3.37
CA VAL A 24 -4.79 -34.30 -4.02
C VAL A 24 -3.39 -34.92 -3.97
N ASP A 25 -3.32 -36.24 -3.99
CA ASP A 25 -2.06 -36.99 -4.15
C ASP A 25 -1.56 -36.97 -5.61
N GLU A 26 -0.46 -37.67 -5.87
CA GLU A 26 0.14 -37.83 -7.21
C GLU A 26 -0.80 -38.48 -8.24
N ASN A 27 -1.83 -39.21 -7.79
CA ASN A 27 -2.81 -39.87 -8.65
C ASN A 27 -4.09 -39.06 -8.83
N GLY A 28 -4.18 -37.86 -8.23
CA GLY A 28 -5.38 -37.03 -8.29
C GLY A 28 -6.47 -37.45 -7.30
N ILE A 29 -6.15 -38.28 -6.30
CA ILE A 29 -7.07 -38.68 -5.24
C ILE A 29 -7.05 -37.62 -4.14
N THR A 30 -8.23 -37.19 -3.69
CA THR A 30 -8.35 -36.16 -2.65
C THR A 30 -7.83 -36.67 -1.31
N ILE A 31 -6.78 -36.02 -0.79
CA ILE A 31 -6.16 -36.32 0.51
C ILE A 31 -6.56 -35.33 1.61
N PHE A 32 -6.98 -34.11 1.24
CA PHE A 32 -7.46 -33.13 2.19
C PHE A 32 -8.51 -32.22 1.55
N TYR A 33 -9.55 -31.90 2.32
CA TYR A 33 -10.64 -31.03 1.88
C TYR A 33 -11.31 -30.39 3.09
N ASN A 34 -11.22 -29.06 3.23
CA ASN A 34 -11.68 -28.37 4.43
C ASN A 34 -13.18 -28.02 4.40
N THR A 35 -13.71 -27.57 5.54
CA THR A 35 -15.11 -27.20 5.72
C THR A 35 -15.54 -26.04 4.82
N VAL A 36 -14.63 -25.09 4.56
CA VAL A 36 -14.89 -23.95 3.67
C VAL A 36 -15.10 -24.44 2.23
N ALA A 37 -14.25 -25.33 1.73
CA ALA A 37 -14.42 -25.94 0.41
C ALA A 37 -15.74 -26.71 0.32
N ALA A 38 -16.05 -27.55 1.32
CA ALA A 38 -17.29 -28.31 1.37
C ALA A 38 -18.53 -27.40 1.37
N LYS A 39 -18.47 -26.28 2.09
CA LYS A 39 -19.54 -25.27 2.10
C LYS A 39 -19.69 -24.57 0.75
N HIS A 40 -18.58 -24.22 0.08
CA HIS A 40 -18.61 -23.61 -1.26
C HIS A 40 -19.26 -24.54 -2.28
N ASP A 41 -18.94 -25.83 -2.23
CA ASP A 41 -19.46 -26.83 -3.17
C ASP A 41 -20.81 -27.44 -2.73
N GLY A 42 -21.40 -26.94 -1.64
CA GLY A 42 -22.66 -27.44 -1.10
C GLY A 42 -22.64 -28.95 -0.79
N SER A 43 -21.48 -29.46 -0.39
CA SER A 43 -21.21 -30.89 -0.18
C SER A 43 -20.71 -31.16 1.24
N LYS A 44 -20.47 -32.43 1.56
CA LYS A 44 -19.80 -32.89 2.77
C LYS A 44 -18.39 -33.35 2.41
N ILE A 45 -17.44 -33.16 3.33
CA ILE A 45 -16.04 -33.58 3.17
C ILE A 45 -15.95 -35.06 2.78
N GLU A 46 -16.74 -35.91 3.43
CA GLU A 46 -16.84 -37.36 3.19
C GLU A 46 -17.20 -37.74 1.74
N ASN A 47 -17.89 -36.85 1.02
CA ASN A 47 -18.29 -37.12 -0.37
C ASN A 47 -17.12 -36.97 -1.35
N VAL A 48 -16.08 -36.24 -0.96
CA VAL A 48 -14.95 -35.83 -1.81
C VAL A 48 -13.67 -36.55 -1.39
N LEU A 49 -13.45 -36.69 -0.08
CA LEU A 49 -12.25 -37.29 0.49
C LEU A 49 -12.05 -38.74 0.00
N GLY A 50 -10.83 -39.08 -0.41
CA GLY A 50 -10.47 -40.42 -0.89
C GLY A 50 -10.97 -40.76 -2.29
N LYS A 51 -11.62 -39.84 -3.00
CA LYS A 51 -12.07 -40.03 -4.39
C LYS A 51 -11.21 -39.24 -5.36
N HIS A 52 -11.17 -39.71 -6.61
CA HIS A 52 -10.45 -39.02 -7.67
C HIS A 52 -11.16 -37.70 -8.05
N LEU A 53 -10.39 -36.63 -8.21
CA LEU A 53 -10.91 -35.28 -8.46
C LEU A 53 -11.94 -35.23 -9.61
N LEU A 54 -11.60 -35.86 -10.74
CA LEU A 54 -12.43 -35.87 -11.95
C LEU A 54 -13.68 -36.76 -11.83
N GLU A 55 -13.76 -37.64 -10.83
CA GLU A 55 -14.98 -38.40 -10.54
C GLU A 55 -15.96 -37.56 -9.73
N VAL A 56 -15.43 -36.76 -8.79
CA VAL A 56 -16.25 -35.86 -7.95
C VAL A 56 -16.72 -34.66 -8.76
N PHE A 57 -15.87 -34.11 -9.62
CA PHE A 57 -16.15 -32.94 -10.44
C PHE A 57 -16.01 -33.27 -11.93
N PRO A 58 -17.00 -33.96 -12.54
CA PRO A 58 -16.91 -34.48 -13.90
C PRO A 58 -16.88 -33.40 -15.00
N SER A 59 -17.20 -32.16 -14.64
CA SER A 59 -17.05 -30.99 -15.54
C SER A 59 -15.59 -30.58 -15.74
N LEU A 60 -14.69 -31.04 -14.87
CA LEU A 60 -13.26 -30.81 -14.99
C LEU A 60 -12.61 -31.91 -15.83
N SER A 61 -11.49 -31.56 -16.45
CA SER A 61 -10.60 -32.43 -17.19
C SER A 61 -9.16 -32.19 -16.75
N ARG A 62 -8.22 -33.03 -17.21
CA ARG A 62 -6.78 -32.80 -16.96
C ARG A 62 -6.30 -31.43 -17.43
N GLU A 63 -6.88 -30.91 -18.51
CA GLU A 63 -6.50 -29.63 -19.09
C GLU A 63 -7.13 -28.43 -18.37
N THR A 64 -8.35 -28.60 -17.87
CA THR A 64 -9.14 -27.51 -17.27
C THR A 64 -9.00 -27.41 -15.76
N SER A 65 -8.58 -28.49 -15.10
CA SER A 65 -8.31 -28.52 -13.67
C SER A 65 -6.93 -27.98 -13.35
N THR A 66 -6.85 -26.96 -12.48
CA THR A 66 -5.60 -26.40 -11.96
C THR A 66 -4.81 -27.43 -11.16
N LEU A 67 -5.48 -28.27 -10.35
CA LEU A 67 -4.83 -29.38 -9.62
C LEU A 67 -4.17 -30.38 -10.57
N MET A 68 -4.87 -30.85 -11.60
CA MET A 68 -4.30 -31.79 -12.56
C MET A 68 -3.16 -31.17 -13.37
N ASN A 69 -3.31 -29.92 -13.79
CA ASN A 69 -2.29 -29.21 -14.55
C ASN A 69 -1.01 -29.01 -13.72
N VAL A 70 -1.13 -28.70 -12.43
CA VAL A 70 0.03 -28.61 -11.51
C VAL A 70 0.70 -29.98 -11.32
N LEU A 71 -0.06 -31.07 -11.22
CA LEU A 71 0.52 -32.42 -11.15
C LEU A 71 1.33 -32.76 -12.41
N ASP A 72 0.80 -32.43 -13.59
CA ASP A 72 1.43 -32.73 -14.88
C ASP A 72 2.65 -31.82 -15.15
N THR A 73 2.53 -30.51 -14.90
CA THR A 73 3.58 -29.53 -15.21
C THR A 73 4.61 -29.35 -14.11
N LYS A 74 4.28 -29.74 -12.87
CA LYS A 74 5.09 -29.52 -11.65
C LYS A 74 5.40 -28.05 -11.38
N LYS A 75 4.66 -27.12 -11.98
CA LYS A 75 4.83 -25.67 -11.82
C LYS A 75 3.63 -25.10 -11.05
N PRO A 76 3.84 -24.09 -10.19
CA PRO A 76 2.74 -23.44 -9.49
C PRO A 76 1.86 -22.65 -10.48
N ILE A 77 0.56 -22.64 -10.21
CA ILE A 77 -0.44 -21.80 -10.87
C ILE A 77 -0.94 -20.79 -9.84
N LEU A 78 -0.86 -19.50 -10.15
CA LEU A 78 -1.22 -18.43 -9.20
C LEU A 78 -2.41 -17.63 -9.74
N HIS A 79 -3.41 -17.41 -8.88
CA HIS A 79 -4.57 -16.54 -9.15
C HIS A 79 -5.35 -16.87 -10.43
N GLN A 80 -5.44 -18.14 -10.81
CA GLN A 80 -6.15 -18.56 -12.01
C GLN A 80 -7.64 -18.73 -11.73
N VAL A 81 -8.49 -18.21 -12.61
CA VAL A 81 -9.93 -18.46 -12.54
C VAL A 81 -10.21 -19.89 -13.02
N GLN A 82 -10.84 -20.69 -12.17
CA GLN A 82 -11.37 -22.01 -12.51
C GLN A 82 -12.90 -21.99 -12.50
N ARG A 83 -13.50 -22.69 -13.45
CA ARG A 83 -14.96 -22.89 -13.54
C ARG A 83 -15.24 -24.38 -13.57
N TYR A 84 -16.16 -24.82 -12.74
CA TYR A 84 -16.58 -26.22 -12.66
C TYR A 84 -18.02 -26.30 -12.13
N GLN A 85 -18.66 -27.44 -12.32
CA GLN A 85 -19.92 -27.78 -11.69
C GLN A 85 -19.68 -28.58 -10.42
N ASN A 86 -20.29 -28.13 -9.31
CA ASN A 86 -20.27 -28.86 -8.05
C ASN A 86 -21.17 -30.10 -8.11
N LEU A 87 -21.21 -30.88 -7.03
CA LEU A 87 -22.00 -32.11 -6.91
C LEU A 87 -23.53 -31.87 -6.99
N ASN A 88 -23.98 -30.63 -6.77
CA ASN A 88 -25.38 -30.23 -6.88
C ASN A 88 -25.74 -29.76 -8.31
N GLY A 89 -24.79 -29.77 -9.24
CA GLY A 89 -24.96 -29.30 -10.61
C GLY A 89 -24.94 -27.78 -10.77
N GLU A 90 -24.48 -27.05 -9.76
CA GLU A 90 -24.36 -25.59 -9.80
C GLU A 90 -23.00 -25.19 -10.36
N ASP A 91 -22.97 -24.19 -11.24
CA ASP A 91 -21.73 -23.63 -11.77
C ASP A 91 -21.01 -22.82 -10.69
N VAL A 92 -19.82 -23.26 -10.30
CA VAL A 92 -18.94 -22.61 -9.34
C VAL A 92 -17.79 -21.93 -10.09
N CYS A 93 -17.43 -20.73 -9.63
CA CYS A 93 -16.32 -19.94 -10.15
C CYS A 93 -15.41 -19.51 -9.00
N THR A 94 -14.17 -19.98 -9.01
CA THR A 94 -13.17 -19.70 -7.98
C THR A 94 -11.91 -19.07 -8.57
N VAL A 95 -11.20 -18.30 -7.76
CA VAL A 95 -9.83 -17.87 -8.06
C VAL A 95 -8.88 -18.75 -7.25
N ASN A 96 -8.06 -19.52 -7.96
CA ASN A 96 -7.26 -20.59 -7.40
C ASN A 96 -5.78 -20.23 -7.41
N THR A 97 -5.12 -20.47 -6.28
CA THR A 97 -3.67 -20.60 -6.21
C THR A 97 -3.36 -22.06 -5.93
N THR A 98 -2.73 -22.73 -6.89
CA THR A 98 -2.48 -24.18 -6.86
C THR A 98 -0.97 -24.42 -6.89
N LEU A 99 -0.49 -25.14 -5.89
CA LEU A 99 0.92 -25.35 -5.62
C LEU A 99 1.26 -26.84 -5.63
N PRO A 100 2.37 -27.26 -6.27
CA PRO A 100 2.84 -28.63 -6.18
C PRO A 100 3.41 -28.92 -4.80
N ILE A 101 3.14 -30.11 -4.28
CA ILE A 101 3.70 -30.62 -3.02
C ILE A 101 4.87 -31.53 -3.38
N PHE A 102 6.07 -31.23 -2.87
CA PHE A 102 7.25 -32.07 -3.04
C PHE A 102 7.70 -32.70 -1.73
N ILE A 103 7.97 -34.01 -1.76
CA ILE A 103 8.58 -34.77 -0.66
C ILE A 103 9.83 -35.42 -1.24
N GLU A 104 11.00 -35.17 -0.63
CA GLU A 104 12.29 -35.72 -1.08
C GLU A 104 12.58 -35.46 -2.58
N GLY A 105 12.13 -34.33 -3.10
CA GLY A 105 12.33 -33.93 -4.51
C GLY A 105 11.40 -34.62 -5.52
N LYS A 106 10.47 -35.49 -5.07
CA LYS A 106 9.41 -36.07 -5.89
C LYS A 106 8.09 -35.35 -5.64
N ILE A 107 7.26 -35.24 -6.68
CA ILE A 107 5.91 -34.70 -6.52
C ILE A 107 5.09 -35.70 -5.72
N ALA A 108 4.54 -35.27 -4.59
CA ALA A 108 3.68 -36.08 -3.73
C ALA A 108 2.20 -35.75 -3.95
N GLY A 109 1.91 -34.61 -4.57
CA GLY A 109 0.55 -34.13 -4.78
C GLY A 109 0.50 -32.66 -5.18
N ALA A 110 -0.69 -32.09 -5.11
CA ALA A 110 -0.93 -30.66 -5.31
C ALA A 110 -1.95 -30.16 -4.29
N VAL A 111 -1.78 -28.92 -3.85
CA VAL A 111 -2.74 -28.22 -2.98
C VAL A 111 -3.28 -26.99 -3.70
N GLU A 112 -4.58 -26.78 -3.59
CA GLU A 112 -5.30 -25.65 -4.09
C GLU A 112 -5.89 -24.85 -2.95
N ILE A 113 -5.70 -23.54 -3.03
CA ILE A 113 -6.33 -22.56 -2.18
C ILE A 113 -7.28 -21.75 -3.07
N ALA A 114 -8.57 -21.97 -2.89
CA ALA A 114 -9.64 -21.42 -3.68
C ALA A 114 -10.36 -20.30 -2.90
N LYS A 115 -10.52 -19.16 -3.56
CA LYS A 115 -11.36 -18.06 -3.07
C LYS A 115 -12.64 -18.03 -3.87
N ASP A 116 -13.78 -18.03 -3.16
CA ASP A 116 -15.08 -17.87 -3.79
C ASP A 116 -15.20 -16.48 -4.42
N TYR A 117 -15.22 -16.45 -5.75
CA TYR A 117 -15.33 -15.22 -6.51
C TYR A 117 -16.72 -14.59 -6.33
N SER A 118 -17.77 -15.37 -6.05
CA SER A 118 -19.15 -14.90 -5.97
C SER A 118 -19.38 -13.94 -4.79
N THR A 119 -18.71 -14.16 -3.65
CA THR A 119 -18.82 -13.29 -2.47
C THR A 119 -18.12 -11.95 -2.70
N ILE A 120 -16.93 -11.95 -3.29
CA ILE A 120 -16.20 -10.72 -3.67
C ILE A 120 -17.00 -9.94 -4.72
N GLN A 121 -17.61 -10.64 -5.67
CA GLN A 121 -18.51 -10.03 -6.66
C GLN A 121 -19.73 -9.38 -6.00
N LYS A 122 -20.44 -10.06 -5.08
CA LYS A 122 -21.59 -9.49 -4.36
C LYS A 122 -21.23 -8.20 -3.61
N LEU A 123 -20.04 -8.15 -2.99
CA LEU A 123 -19.55 -6.94 -2.32
C LEU A 123 -19.29 -5.82 -3.31
N THR A 124 -18.66 -6.15 -4.43
CA THR A 124 -18.36 -5.22 -5.52
C THR A 124 -19.64 -4.69 -6.17
N ASP A 125 -20.60 -5.58 -6.37
CA ASP A 125 -21.94 -5.26 -6.84
C ASP A 125 -22.65 -4.32 -5.86
N THR A 126 -22.52 -4.57 -4.57
CA THR A 126 -23.07 -3.67 -3.55
C THR A 126 -22.40 -2.30 -3.61
N ILE A 127 -21.08 -2.21 -3.79
CA ILE A 127 -20.34 -0.94 -3.90
C ILE A 127 -20.85 -0.11 -5.07
N VAL A 128 -20.97 -0.70 -6.26
CA VAL A 128 -21.44 0.04 -7.43
C VAL A 128 -22.94 0.40 -7.32
N ASP A 129 -23.73 -0.36 -6.55
CA ASP A 129 -25.16 -0.09 -6.37
C ASP A 129 -25.35 1.05 -5.38
N LEU A 130 -24.52 1.09 -4.35
CA LEU A 130 -24.42 2.23 -3.45
C LEU A 130 -23.97 3.47 -4.23
N GLN A 131 -22.96 3.36 -5.10
CA GLN A 131 -22.51 4.48 -5.93
C GLN A 131 -23.59 4.97 -6.90
N SER A 132 -24.34 4.07 -7.54
CA SER A 132 -25.43 4.43 -8.45
C SER A 132 -26.63 5.06 -7.71
N LYS A 133 -26.97 4.56 -6.51
CA LYS A 133 -27.98 5.14 -5.63
C LYS A 133 -27.54 6.51 -5.07
N MET A 134 -26.25 6.68 -4.79
CA MET A 134 -25.67 7.98 -4.43
C MET A 134 -25.76 9.00 -5.57
N LYS A 135 -25.57 8.58 -6.84
CA LYS A 135 -25.81 9.43 -8.01
C LYS A 135 -27.25 9.93 -8.06
N ARG A 136 -28.24 9.06 -7.79
CA ARG A 136 -29.68 9.43 -7.77
C ARG A 136 -30.10 10.30 -6.58
N SER A 137 -29.46 10.14 -5.42
CA SER A 137 -29.75 10.91 -4.20
C SER A 137 -28.97 12.23 -4.07
N SER A 138 -28.07 12.53 -5.01
CA SER A 138 -27.26 13.76 -5.05
C SER A 138 -28.04 15.08 -5.21
N GLY A 139 -29.38 15.03 -5.27
CA GLY A 139 -30.25 16.18 -4.99
C GLY A 139 -30.21 16.66 -3.53
N ARG A 140 -29.69 15.87 -2.59
CA ARG A 140 -29.43 16.30 -1.21
C ARG A 140 -27.93 16.52 -1.01
N LYS A 141 -27.59 17.81 -0.89
CA LYS A 141 -26.31 18.35 -0.40
C LYS A 141 -25.80 17.53 0.80
N SER A 142 -24.92 16.57 0.56
CA SER A 142 -24.00 16.15 1.62
C SER A 142 -22.96 17.25 1.72
N ALA A 143 -22.77 17.77 2.93
CA ALA A 143 -21.74 18.75 3.24
C ALA A 143 -20.35 18.10 3.07
N LYS A 144 -19.92 17.87 1.83
CA LYS A 144 -18.51 17.63 1.54
C LYS A 144 -17.81 18.94 1.87
N LYS A 145 -16.94 18.92 2.89
CA LYS A 145 -15.99 20.00 3.14
C LYS A 145 -15.34 20.31 1.80
N HIS A 146 -15.62 21.49 1.24
CA HIS A 146 -15.00 21.96 0.01
C HIS A 146 -13.49 21.92 0.20
N VAL A 147 -12.82 20.95 -0.43
CA VAL A 147 -11.37 20.85 -0.46
C VAL A 147 -10.90 21.78 -1.59
N ALA A 148 -11.02 23.07 -1.34
CA ALA A 148 -10.41 24.08 -2.19
C ALA A 148 -8.88 23.93 -2.11
N PHE A 149 -8.16 24.40 -3.13
CA PHE A 149 -6.69 24.50 -3.10
C PHE A 149 -6.13 25.16 -1.83
N ASN A 150 -6.93 25.92 -1.08
CA ASN A 150 -6.59 26.50 0.21
C ASN A 150 -6.27 25.47 1.31
N THR A 151 -6.78 24.24 1.22
CA THR A 151 -6.46 23.16 2.18
C THR A 151 -5.08 22.56 1.94
N ILE A 152 -4.52 22.76 0.75
CA ILE A 152 -3.18 22.32 0.38
C ILE A 152 -2.19 23.38 0.88
N VAL A 153 -1.65 23.13 2.07
CA VAL A 153 -0.70 24.03 2.75
C VAL A 153 0.74 23.65 2.39
N THR A 154 1.56 24.64 2.05
CA THR A 154 2.99 24.47 1.75
C THR A 154 3.72 25.80 1.94
N ASN A 155 5.00 25.73 2.31
CA ASN A 155 5.98 26.81 2.23
C ASN A 155 7.01 26.57 1.11
N ASP A 156 7.09 25.33 0.57
CA ASP A 156 8.03 25.01 -0.52
C ASP A 156 7.60 25.67 -1.85
N SER A 157 8.54 26.40 -2.45
CA SER A 157 8.32 27.15 -3.68
C SER A 157 7.97 26.28 -4.89
N ARG A 158 8.58 25.09 -5.03
CA ARG A 158 8.30 24.17 -6.14
C ARG A 158 6.90 23.58 -6.00
N PHE A 159 6.52 23.22 -4.77
CA PHE A 159 5.17 22.74 -4.48
C PHE A 159 4.11 23.82 -4.75
N SER A 160 4.41 25.09 -4.42
CA SER A 160 3.55 26.23 -4.75
C SER A 160 3.36 26.39 -6.26
N GLN A 161 4.42 26.24 -7.06
CA GLN A 161 4.33 26.27 -8.52
C GLN A 161 3.46 25.12 -9.07
N THR A 162 3.60 23.89 -8.54
CA THR A 162 2.73 22.77 -8.91
C THR A 162 1.26 23.07 -8.57
N LYS A 163 1.00 23.71 -7.42
CA LYS A 163 -0.34 24.14 -7.01
C LYS A 163 -0.94 25.17 -7.97
N GLU A 164 -0.17 26.17 -8.38
CA GLU A 164 -0.60 27.16 -9.37
C GLU A 164 -0.87 26.54 -10.75
N LEU A 165 -0.03 25.62 -11.18
CA LEU A 165 -0.23 24.88 -12.43
C LEU A 165 -1.53 24.06 -12.38
N ALA A 166 -1.78 23.36 -11.28
CA ALA A 166 -3.00 22.60 -11.06
C ALA A 166 -4.26 23.50 -11.11
N GLN A 167 -4.19 24.72 -10.55
CA GLN A 167 -5.27 25.71 -10.63
C GLN A 167 -5.56 26.14 -12.07
N LYS A 168 -4.53 26.35 -12.89
CA LYS A 168 -4.68 26.72 -14.31
C LYS A 168 -5.28 25.58 -15.14
N VAL A 169 -4.97 24.32 -14.82
CA VAL A 169 -5.46 23.14 -15.54
C VAL A 169 -6.89 22.75 -15.12
N ALA A 170 -7.29 23.05 -13.88
CA ALA A 170 -8.60 22.72 -13.34
C ALA A 170 -9.82 23.10 -14.22
N PRO A 171 -9.92 24.32 -14.81
CA PRO A 171 -11.06 24.69 -15.64
C PRO A 171 -11.10 24.04 -17.03
N THR A 172 -10.06 23.30 -17.44
CA THR A 172 -10.00 22.60 -18.74
C THR A 172 -10.56 21.18 -18.65
N ASP A 173 -10.85 20.56 -19.79
CA ASP A 173 -11.23 19.14 -19.90
C ASP A 173 -10.02 18.22 -20.16
N ALA A 174 -8.80 18.75 -20.07
CA ALA A 174 -7.59 17.96 -20.29
C ALA A 174 -7.41 16.87 -19.21
N ASN A 175 -6.87 15.73 -19.65
CA ASN A 175 -6.41 14.67 -18.78
C ASN A 175 -5.24 15.16 -17.92
N VAL A 176 -5.21 14.75 -16.67
CA VAL A 176 -4.16 15.13 -15.72
C VAL A 176 -3.55 13.88 -15.12
N LEU A 177 -2.23 13.74 -15.25
CA LEU A 177 -1.44 12.69 -14.63
C LEU A 177 -0.71 13.27 -13.42
N ILE A 178 -0.97 12.72 -12.23
CA ILE A 178 -0.30 13.13 -11.00
C ILE A 178 0.65 12.01 -10.57
N TYR A 179 1.90 12.33 -10.29
CA TYR A 179 2.85 11.31 -9.84
C TYR A 179 3.68 11.80 -8.67
N GLY A 180 4.05 10.85 -7.82
CA GLY A 180 4.77 11.10 -6.58
C GLY A 180 4.56 9.95 -5.62
N GLU A 181 5.39 9.86 -4.59
CA GLU A 181 5.37 8.72 -3.68
C GLU A 181 4.03 8.57 -2.93
N THR A 182 3.79 7.38 -2.39
CA THR A 182 2.62 7.11 -1.55
C THR A 182 2.65 7.99 -0.31
N GLY A 183 1.48 8.52 0.08
CA GLY A 183 1.34 9.37 1.27
C GLY A 183 1.74 10.84 1.09
N THR A 184 2.04 11.30 -0.14
CA THR A 184 2.39 12.71 -0.41
C THR A 184 1.21 13.67 -0.48
N GLY A 185 -0.02 13.16 -0.61
CA GLY A 185 -1.26 13.95 -0.70
C GLY A 185 -1.83 14.10 -2.13
N LYS A 186 -1.52 13.20 -3.06
CA LYS A 186 -2.03 13.22 -4.45
C LYS A 186 -3.54 13.39 -4.55
N GLU A 187 -4.30 12.70 -3.71
CA GLU A 187 -5.77 12.78 -3.69
C GLU A 187 -6.30 14.20 -3.41
N LEU A 188 -5.60 15.00 -2.60
CA LEU A 188 -6.00 16.38 -2.32
C LEU A 188 -5.93 17.25 -3.59
N PHE A 189 -4.92 17.02 -4.44
CA PHE A 189 -4.83 17.71 -5.73
C PHE A 189 -5.96 17.29 -6.66
N VAL A 190 -6.27 15.99 -6.73
CA VAL A 190 -7.37 15.48 -7.55
C VAL A 190 -8.70 16.13 -7.15
N GLN A 191 -8.99 16.15 -5.85
CA GLN A 191 -10.21 16.75 -5.31
C GLN A 191 -10.25 18.26 -5.62
N ALA A 192 -9.15 18.99 -5.37
CA ALA A 192 -9.08 20.42 -5.66
C ALA A 192 -9.25 20.76 -7.15
N ILE A 193 -8.67 19.93 -8.04
CA ILE A 193 -8.83 20.06 -9.50
C ILE A 193 -10.30 19.86 -9.89
N HIS A 194 -10.95 18.82 -9.38
CA HIS A 194 -12.37 18.56 -9.69
C HIS A 194 -13.27 19.69 -9.18
N GLU A 195 -13.10 20.15 -7.94
CA GLU A 195 -13.92 21.20 -7.33
C GLU A 195 -13.78 22.56 -8.02
N THR A 196 -12.62 22.83 -8.60
CA THR A 196 -12.33 24.07 -9.34
C THR A 196 -12.69 23.95 -10.83
N SER A 197 -13.08 22.76 -11.29
CA SER A 197 -13.42 22.51 -12.69
C SER A 197 -14.85 22.92 -13.07
N LYS A 198 -15.12 22.95 -14.38
CA LYS A 198 -16.48 23.08 -14.93
C LYS A 198 -17.41 21.94 -14.50
N ARG A 199 -16.83 20.79 -14.13
CA ARG A 199 -17.53 19.56 -13.72
C ARG A 199 -17.71 19.43 -12.20
N LYS A 200 -17.46 20.49 -11.42
CA LYS A 200 -17.55 20.48 -9.94
C LYS A 200 -18.89 20.00 -9.35
N ASN A 201 -19.99 20.17 -10.08
CA ASN A 201 -21.33 19.75 -9.66
C ASN A 201 -21.73 18.40 -10.29
N LYS A 202 -20.82 17.74 -11.00
CA LYS A 202 -21.03 16.46 -11.70
C LYS A 202 -20.43 15.32 -10.88
N PRO A 203 -20.72 14.04 -11.22
CA PRO A 203 -20.19 12.91 -10.49
C PRO A 203 -18.65 12.93 -10.43
N PHE A 204 -18.11 12.69 -9.25
CA PHE A 204 -16.70 12.38 -9.02
C PHE A 204 -16.62 10.94 -8.51
N ILE A 205 -15.98 10.08 -9.30
CA ILE A 205 -15.81 8.66 -8.98
C ILE A 205 -14.33 8.39 -8.84
N ALA A 206 -13.93 7.79 -7.72
CA ALA A 206 -12.55 7.42 -7.44
C ALA A 206 -12.43 5.90 -7.36
N GLN A 207 -11.38 5.35 -7.99
CA GLN A 207 -11.07 3.93 -7.94
C GLN A 207 -9.55 3.75 -7.79
N ASN A 208 -9.14 2.95 -6.80
CA ASN A 208 -7.75 2.50 -6.66
C ASN A 208 -7.59 1.19 -7.45
N CYS A 209 -6.61 1.14 -8.34
CA CYS A 209 -6.38 0.00 -9.23
C CYS A 209 -5.57 -1.14 -8.60
N ALA A 210 -4.84 -0.90 -7.50
CA ALA A 210 -4.01 -1.92 -6.86
C ALA A 210 -4.78 -2.85 -5.92
N ALA A 211 -5.99 -2.47 -5.52
CA ALA A 211 -6.73 -3.18 -4.47
C ALA A 211 -7.55 -4.38 -4.97
N LEU A 212 -7.70 -4.58 -6.29
CA LEU A 212 -8.68 -5.50 -6.86
C LEU A 212 -8.06 -6.49 -7.86
N PRO A 213 -8.56 -7.74 -7.93
CA PRO A 213 -8.24 -8.67 -9.00
C PRO A 213 -8.62 -8.10 -10.38
N GLU A 214 -7.90 -8.50 -11.42
CA GLU A 214 -8.06 -8.01 -12.79
C GLU A 214 -9.50 -8.12 -13.33
N SER A 215 -10.09 -9.32 -13.22
CA SER A 215 -11.46 -9.59 -13.69
C SER A 215 -12.50 -8.71 -12.99
N LEU A 216 -12.26 -8.40 -11.73
CA LEU A 216 -13.12 -7.55 -10.93
C LEU A 216 -12.95 -6.08 -11.30
N LEU A 217 -11.71 -5.63 -11.47
CA LEU A 217 -11.41 -4.28 -11.93
C LEU A 217 -12.00 -4.01 -13.32
N GLU A 218 -11.95 -4.99 -14.22
CA GLU A 218 -12.59 -4.88 -15.53
C GLU A 218 -14.10 -4.69 -15.42
N SER A 219 -14.76 -5.56 -14.66
CA SER A 219 -16.22 -5.53 -14.50
C SER A 219 -16.70 -4.24 -13.84
N LEU A 220 -15.93 -3.72 -12.89
CA LEU A 220 -16.15 -2.41 -12.30
C LEU A 220 -16.02 -1.28 -13.30
N LEU A 221 -14.90 -1.20 -14.02
CA LEU A 221 -14.63 -0.07 -14.91
C LEU A 221 -15.63 0.00 -16.06
N PHE A 222 -15.86 -1.14 -16.73
CA PHE A 222 -16.59 -1.19 -17.99
C PHE A 222 -18.02 -1.71 -17.88
N GLY A 223 -18.40 -2.33 -16.76
CA GLY A 223 -19.72 -2.92 -16.56
C GLY A 223 -19.88 -4.30 -17.19
N THR A 224 -20.98 -4.97 -16.88
CA THR A 224 -21.27 -6.35 -17.28
C THR A 224 -22.64 -6.45 -17.96
N THR A 225 -22.79 -7.40 -18.86
CA THR A 225 -24.12 -7.80 -19.35
C THR A 225 -24.53 -9.15 -18.81
N LYS A 226 -25.84 -9.38 -18.75
CA LYS A 226 -26.37 -10.70 -18.36
C LYS A 226 -25.76 -11.78 -19.24
N GLY A 227 -25.21 -12.83 -18.62
CA GLY A 227 -24.56 -13.94 -19.33
C GLY A 227 -23.13 -13.68 -19.80
N SER A 228 -22.48 -12.56 -19.42
CA SER A 228 -21.04 -12.38 -19.68
C SER A 228 -20.16 -13.42 -18.97
N TYR A 229 -20.67 -13.99 -17.88
CA TYR A 229 -20.18 -15.15 -17.15
C TYR A 229 -21.35 -15.77 -16.35
N THR A 230 -21.15 -16.94 -15.75
CA THR A 230 -22.15 -17.64 -14.94
C THR A 230 -22.56 -16.79 -13.73
N GLY A 231 -23.85 -16.48 -13.59
CA GLY A 231 -24.35 -15.56 -12.56
C GLY A 231 -24.16 -14.07 -12.84
N ALA A 232 -23.67 -13.68 -14.03
CA ALA A 232 -23.51 -12.26 -14.37
C ALA A 232 -24.85 -11.52 -14.39
N ILE A 233 -24.93 -10.47 -13.57
CA ILE A 233 -26.02 -9.51 -13.56
C ILE A 233 -25.66 -8.38 -14.52
N GLU A 234 -26.67 -7.84 -15.21
CA GLU A 234 -26.46 -6.67 -16.06
C GLU A 234 -26.21 -5.41 -15.21
N ARG A 235 -25.10 -4.73 -15.49
CA ARG A 235 -24.62 -3.63 -14.66
C ARG A 235 -23.84 -2.57 -15.44
N ALA A 236 -24.04 -1.32 -15.07
CA ALA A 236 -23.26 -0.19 -15.59
C ALA A 236 -21.88 -0.11 -14.92
N GLY A 237 -20.85 0.19 -15.70
CA GLY A 237 -19.48 0.40 -15.19
C GLY A 237 -19.23 1.79 -14.62
N LEU A 238 -18.08 1.98 -13.98
CA LEU A 238 -17.64 3.27 -13.43
C LEU A 238 -17.53 4.36 -14.50
N PHE A 239 -17.15 4.03 -15.73
CA PHE A 239 -17.17 4.99 -16.84
C PHE A 239 -18.58 5.52 -17.14
N GLU A 240 -19.60 4.66 -17.15
CA GLU A 240 -21.00 5.07 -17.34
C GLU A 240 -21.51 5.88 -16.14
N LEU A 241 -21.09 5.51 -14.93
CA LEU A 241 -21.48 6.24 -13.72
C LEU A 241 -20.82 7.63 -13.65
N ALA A 242 -19.58 7.76 -14.15
CA ALA A 242 -18.82 9.01 -14.21
C ALA A 242 -19.18 9.90 -15.41
N ASP A 243 -20.12 9.47 -16.27
CA ASP A 243 -20.54 10.21 -17.45
C ASP A 243 -20.97 11.67 -17.13
N GLY A 244 -20.43 12.60 -17.91
CA GLY A 244 -20.50 14.05 -17.72
C GLY A 244 -19.68 14.60 -16.54
N GLY A 245 -18.92 13.74 -15.85
CA GLY A 245 -18.20 14.01 -14.61
C GLY A 245 -16.70 13.76 -14.70
N THR A 246 -16.12 13.26 -13.61
CA THR A 246 -14.69 12.98 -13.47
C THR A 246 -14.46 11.58 -12.90
N LEU A 247 -13.58 10.81 -13.54
CA LEU A 247 -13.09 9.52 -13.06
C LEU A 247 -11.65 9.68 -12.60
N PHE A 248 -11.39 9.38 -11.33
CA PHE A 248 -10.07 9.33 -10.74
C PHE A 248 -9.59 7.88 -10.62
N LEU A 249 -8.42 7.60 -11.20
CA LEU A 249 -7.76 6.30 -11.13
C LEU A 249 -6.46 6.43 -10.35
N ASP A 250 -6.43 5.90 -9.13
CA ASP A 250 -5.23 5.85 -8.30
C ASP A 250 -4.42 4.59 -8.58
N GLU A 251 -3.09 4.71 -8.47
CA GLU A 251 -2.13 3.64 -8.76
C GLU A 251 -2.31 3.03 -10.16
N LEU A 252 -2.40 3.87 -11.20
CA LEU A 252 -2.55 3.43 -12.59
C LEU A 252 -1.46 2.44 -13.02
N ASN A 253 -0.24 2.61 -12.51
CA ASN A 253 0.89 1.73 -12.79
C ASN A 253 0.76 0.31 -12.18
N SER A 254 -0.29 0.05 -11.39
CA SER A 254 -0.69 -1.27 -10.89
C SER A 254 -1.81 -1.90 -11.74
N MET A 255 -2.34 -1.19 -12.74
CA MET A 255 -3.38 -1.71 -13.64
C MET A 255 -2.78 -2.71 -14.65
N PRO A 256 -3.39 -3.89 -14.85
CA PRO A 256 -2.99 -4.83 -15.90
C PRO A 256 -2.98 -4.21 -17.31
N LEU A 257 -2.01 -4.60 -18.14
CA LEU A 257 -1.79 -4.02 -19.49
C LEU A 257 -2.98 -4.24 -20.44
N ASP A 258 -3.73 -5.34 -20.27
CA ASP A 258 -4.91 -5.62 -21.09
C ASP A 258 -6.06 -4.66 -20.79
N LEU A 259 -6.21 -4.25 -19.52
CA LEU A 259 -7.17 -3.22 -19.12
C LEU A 259 -6.73 -1.84 -19.59
N GLN A 260 -5.43 -1.56 -19.62
CA GLN A 260 -4.89 -0.32 -20.17
C GLN A 260 -5.24 -0.15 -21.66
N ALA A 261 -5.24 -1.24 -22.45
CA ALA A 261 -5.67 -1.19 -23.85
C ALA A 261 -7.16 -0.83 -24.00
N LYS A 262 -8.02 -1.35 -23.12
CA LYS A 262 -9.46 -0.99 -23.08
C LYS A 262 -9.67 0.46 -22.64
N MET A 263 -8.89 0.91 -21.65
CA MET A 263 -8.90 2.29 -21.17
C MET A 263 -8.47 3.28 -22.25
N LEU A 264 -7.47 2.94 -23.07
CA LEU A 264 -7.05 3.76 -24.21
C LEU A 264 -8.22 4.04 -25.16
N ARG A 265 -8.98 3.01 -25.55
CA ARG A 265 -10.17 3.16 -26.40
C ARG A 265 -11.23 4.07 -25.77
N ALA A 266 -11.45 3.96 -24.46
CA ALA A 266 -12.37 4.82 -23.74
C ALA A 266 -11.93 6.30 -23.77
N LEU A 267 -10.61 6.56 -23.73
CA LEU A 267 -10.03 7.92 -23.77
C LEU A 267 -9.91 8.50 -25.19
N GLU A 268 -9.74 7.67 -26.21
CA GLU A 268 -9.60 8.10 -27.60
C GLU A 268 -10.97 8.37 -28.23
N ASP A 269 -11.86 7.38 -28.18
CA ASP A 269 -13.14 7.42 -28.90
C ASP A 269 -14.28 7.98 -28.04
N GLY A 270 -14.08 8.07 -26.72
CA GLY A 270 -15.16 8.34 -25.77
C GLY A 270 -16.21 7.23 -25.78
N VAL A 271 -15.79 6.00 -26.10
CA VAL A 271 -16.68 4.84 -26.25
C VAL A 271 -16.22 3.71 -25.35
N ILE A 272 -17.17 3.11 -24.65
CA ILE A 272 -16.95 1.90 -23.86
C ILE A 272 -17.86 0.77 -24.31
N ARG A 273 -17.47 -0.45 -23.97
CA ARG A 273 -18.22 -1.68 -24.22
C ARG A 273 -18.20 -2.50 -22.94
N ARG A 274 -19.38 -2.93 -22.50
CA ARG A 274 -19.52 -3.82 -21.33
C ARG A 274 -18.93 -5.18 -21.64
N ILE A 275 -18.50 -5.89 -20.60
CA ILE A 275 -18.02 -7.26 -20.72
C ILE A 275 -19.17 -8.14 -21.24
N GLY A 276 -18.92 -8.88 -22.33
CA GLY A 276 -19.91 -9.76 -22.96
C GLY A 276 -20.95 -9.07 -23.85
N ASP A 277 -20.98 -7.74 -23.90
CA ASP A 277 -21.88 -7.00 -24.79
C ASP A 277 -21.20 -6.75 -26.13
N ASN A 278 -21.96 -6.57 -27.22
CA ASN A 278 -21.46 -6.04 -28.50
C ASN A 278 -21.77 -4.55 -28.69
N LYS A 279 -22.62 -3.97 -27.85
CA LYS A 279 -23.06 -2.57 -27.97
C LYS A 279 -22.01 -1.62 -27.39
N THR A 280 -21.62 -0.66 -28.22
CA THR A 280 -20.81 0.50 -27.83
C THR A 280 -21.67 1.58 -27.18
N ARG A 281 -21.16 2.21 -26.13
CA ARG A 281 -21.81 3.32 -25.41
C ARG A 281 -20.89 4.52 -25.39
N LYS A 282 -21.38 5.69 -25.78
CA LYS A 282 -20.62 6.94 -25.68
C LYS A 282 -20.66 7.46 -24.25
N VAL A 283 -19.52 7.93 -23.76
CA VAL A 283 -19.34 8.53 -22.44
C VAL A 283 -18.46 9.77 -22.55
N ASP A 284 -18.81 10.82 -21.82
CA ASP A 284 -17.99 12.03 -21.68
C ASP A 284 -17.41 12.09 -20.27
N VAL A 285 -16.20 11.56 -20.09
CA VAL A 285 -15.56 11.46 -18.78
C VAL A 285 -14.20 12.15 -18.81
N ARG A 286 -14.00 13.11 -17.91
CA ARG A 286 -12.67 13.65 -17.64
C ARG A 286 -11.91 12.65 -16.79
N VAL A 287 -10.72 12.25 -17.21
CA VAL A 287 -9.90 11.30 -16.46
C VAL A 287 -8.74 12.03 -15.77
N ILE A 288 -8.60 11.76 -14.47
CA ILE A 288 -7.43 12.15 -13.68
C ILE A 288 -6.79 10.86 -13.19
N THR A 289 -5.49 10.71 -13.39
CA THR A 289 -4.77 9.50 -12.97
C THR A 289 -3.67 9.84 -11.98
N ALA A 290 -3.38 8.91 -11.08
CA ALA A 290 -2.25 9.00 -10.17
C ALA A 290 -1.33 7.78 -10.25
N MET A 291 -0.03 8.02 -10.10
CA MET A 291 1.00 6.98 -10.01
C MET A 291 1.87 7.18 -8.77
N ASN A 292 2.38 6.09 -8.22
CA ASN A 292 3.30 6.12 -7.07
C ASN A 292 4.79 6.15 -7.47
N GLN A 293 5.09 6.03 -8.76
CA GLN A 293 6.42 6.04 -9.35
C GLN A 293 6.51 7.05 -10.51
N PRO A 294 7.73 7.52 -10.86
CA PRO A 294 7.92 8.37 -12.04
C PRO A 294 7.52 7.65 -13.33
N PRO A 295 6.88 8.34 -14.31
CA PRO A 295 6.44 7.73 -15.55
C PRO A 295 7.57 7.05 -16.34
N GLU A 296 8.78 7.62 -16.31
CA GLU A 296 9.96 7.10 -17.02
C GLU A 296 10.37 5.71 -16.49
N VAL A 297 10.19 5.47 -15.19
CA VAL A 297 10.44 4.17 -14.56
C VAL A 297 9.33 3.19 -14.95
N CYS A 298 8.06 3.61 -14.87
CA CYS A 298 6.92 2.77 -15.23
C CYS A 298 6.96 2.31 -16.70
N LEU A 299 7.39 3.17 -17.62
CA LEU A 299 7.55 2.84 -19.03
C LEU A 299 8.69 1.82 -19.24
N ARG A 300 9.84 2.01 -18.56
CA ARG A 300 10.98 1.09 -18.65
C ARG A 300 10.66 -0.29 -18.10
N GLU A 301 9.86 -0.35 -17.04
CA GLU A 301 9.45 -1.59 -16.38
C GLU A 301 8.21 -2.26 -17.03
N ASN A 302 7.72 -1.75 -18.17
CA ASN A 302 6.50 -2.23 -18.84
C ASN A 302 5.26 -2.25 -17.91
N LYS A 303 5.20 -1.34 -16.94
CA LYS A 303 4.02 -1.17 -16.06
C LYS A 303 2.93 -0.33 -16.69
N ILE A 304 3.28 0.49 -17.68
CA ILE A 304 2.32 1.30 -18.44
C ILE A 304 2.62 1.19 -19.92
N ARG A 305 1.57 1.09 -20.75
CA ARG A 305 1.71 1.15 -22.20
C ARG A 305 2.09 2.57 -22.64
N THR A 306 2.96 2.65 -23.63
CA THR A 306 3.45 3.92 -24.19
C THR A 306 2.31 4.74 -24.82
N ASP A 307 1.42 4.09 -25.57
CA ASP A 307 0.24 4.70 -26.19
C ASP A 307 -0.70 5.35 -25.16
N LEU A 308 -1.06 4.61 -24.11
CA LEU A 308 -1.87 5.11 -23.00
C LEU A 308 -1.19 6.26 -22.26
N TYR A 309 0.13 6.15 -22.00
CA TYR A 309 0.88 7.21 -21.34
C TYR A 309 0.78 8.53 -22.09
N TYR A 310 1.04 8.54 -23.41
CA TYR A 310 0.98 9.79 -24.19
C TYR A 310 -0.43 10.39 -24.25
N ARG A 311 -1.48 9.55 -24.21
CA ARG A 311 -2.88 10.03 -24.16
C ARG A 311 -3.26 10.64 -22.80
N LEU A 312 -2.67 10.14 -21.72
CA LEU A 312 -2.92 10.63 -20.36
C LEU A 312 -2.03 11.82 -19.99
N ASN A 313 -0.79 11.85 -20.50
CA ASN A 313 0.23 12.84 -20.17
C ASN A 313 0.05 14.14 -20.96
N VAL A 314 -1.16 14.70 -20.96
CA VAL A 314 -1.41 16.05 -21.49
C VAL A 314 -0.88 17.09 -20.51
N PHE A 315 -1.14 16.87 -19.22
CA PHE A 315 -0.55 17.64 -18.12
C PHE A 315 -0.06 16.70 -17.03
N SER A 316 1.22 16.80 -16.68
CA SER A 316 1.82 16.07 -15.57
C SER A 316 2.07 16.98 -14.37
N LEU A 317 1.71 16.49 -13.18
CA LEU A 317 1.94 17.17 -11.91
C LEU A 317 2.81 16.27 -11.03
N TYR A 318 4.04 16.73 -10.79
CA TYR A 318 4.94 16.09 -9.83
C TYR A 318 4.66 16.59 -8.41
N ILE A 319 4.45 15.65 -7.48
CA ILE A 319 4.29 15.95 -6.06
C ILE A 319 5.53 15.43 -5.32
N PRO A 320 6.42 16.34 -4.85
CA PRO A 320 7.66 15.94 -4.22
C PRO A 320 7.43 15.27 -2.86
N PRO A 321 8.27 14.30 -2.51
CA PRO A 321 8.24 13.65 -1.21
C PRO A 321 8.61 14.65 -0.10
N LEU A 322 8.13 14.39 1.11
CA LEU A 322 8.25 15.32 2.25
C LEU A 322 9.72 15.67 2.58
N ARG A 323 10.64 14.72 2.38
CA ARG A 323 12.09 14.92 2.55
C ARG A 323 12.70 16.00 1.65
N GLU A 324 12.09 16.26 0.50
CA GLU A 324 12.54 17.31 -0.43
C GLU A 324 11.96 18.68 -0.08
N ARG A 325 10.91 18.73 0.73
CA ARG A 325 10.19 19.94 1.17
C ARG A 325 10.21 20.06 2.69
N LYS A 326 11.41 20.13 3.27
CA LYS A 326 11.62 20.14 4.73
C LYS A 326 10.91 21.30 5.45
N GLU A 327 10.73 22.42 4.76
CA GLU A 327 9.99 23.59 5.27
C GLU A 327 8.52 23.26 5.59
N ASP A 328 7.94 22.29 4.88
CA ASP A 328 6.57 21.83 5.10
C ASP A 328 6.44 20.95 6.35
N VAL A 329 7.51 20.31 6.82
CA VAL A 329 7.44 19.34 7.93
C VAL A 329 6.87 20.00 9.19
N LEU A 330 7.44 21.14 9.60
CA LEU A 330 7.00 21.85 10.81
C LEU A 330 5.66 22.56 10.60
N LEU A 331 5.39 23.04 9.39
CA LEU A 331 4.11 23.66 9.02
C LEU A 331 2.96 22.65 9.13
N LEU A 332 3.14 21.47 8.53
CA LEU A 332 2.18 20.37 8.58
C LEU A 332 2.06 19.79 9.99
N ALA A 333 3.17 19.67 10.73
CA ALA A 333 3.12 19.23 12.13
C ALA A 333 2.25 20.16 12.97
N SER A 334 2.41 21.48 12.81
CA SER A 334 1.61 22.49 13.51
C SER A 334 0.14 22.47 13.07
N TYR A 335 -0.10 22.22 11.78
CA TYR A 335 -1.44 22.05 11.23
C TYR A 335 -2.16 20.86 11.87
N PHE A 336 -1.54 19.66 11.86
CA PHE A 336 -2.13 18.45 12.45
C PHE A 336 -2.26 18.55 13.97
N LEU A 337 -1.30 19.19 14.65
CA LEU A 337 -1.37 19.44 16.09
C LEU A 337 -2.65 20.20 16.46
N ARG A 338 -3.01 21.24 15.70
CA ARG A 338 -4.23 22.03 15.93
C ARG A 338 -5.49 21.18 15.74
N ASP A 339 -5.51 20.33 14.72
CA ASP A 339 -6.66 19.47 14.43
C ASP A 339 -6.85 18.41 15.52
N TYR A 340 -5.77 17.71 15.91
CA TYR A 340 -5.84 16.65 16.92
C TYR A 340 -6.05 17.17 18.34
N ASN A 341 -5.56 18.37 18.67
CA ASN A 341 -5.91 19.00 19.95
C ASN A 341 -7.42 19.20 20.10
N LYS A 342 -8.11 19.62 19.03
CA LYS A 342 -9.57 19.77 19.03
C LYS A 342 -10.28 18.43 19.13
N GLU A 343 -9.79 17.44 18.40
CA GLU A 343 -10.39 16.10 18.34
C GLU A 343 -10.28 15.37 19.68
N TYR A 344 -9.09 15.33 20.28
CA TYR A 344 -8.85 14.64 21.55
C TYR A 344 -9.01 15.53 22.79
N LYS A 345 -9.46 16.77 22.61
CA LYS A 345 -9.63 17.76 23.68
C LYS A 345 -8.36 17.95 24.54
N LYS A 346 -7.21 17.95 23.88
CA LYS A 346 -5.89 18.19 24.48
C LYS A 346 -5.51 19.68 24.33
N GLN A 347 -4.54 20.13 25.12
CA GLN A 347 -4.03 21.51 25.10
C GLN A 347 -2.52 21.55 24.84
N VAL A 348 -2.05 20.78 23.85
CA VAL A 348 -0.65 20.81 23.47
C VAL A 348 -0.38 22.05 22.62
N LEU A 349 0.33 23.03 23.17
CA LEU A 349 0.54 24.33 22.53
C LEU A 349 1.77 24.36 21.63
N HIS A 350 2.82 23.62 22.00
CA HIS A 350 4.13 23.74 21.36
C HIS A 350 4.78 22.38 21.11
N VAL A 351 5.62 22.32 20.08
CA VAL A 351 6.56 21.23 19.83
C VAL A 351 7.91 21.67 20.40
N ASP A 352 8.48 20.84 21.27
CA ASP A 352 9.77 21.09 21.89
C ASP A 352 10.90 21.17 20.85
N HIS A 353 11.98 21.89 21.18
CA HIS A 353 13.08 22.12 20.25
C HIS A 353 13.73 20.82 19.78
N GLU A 354 14.02 19.90 20.71
CA GLU A 354 14.61 18.60 20.36
C GLU A 354 13.66 17.79 19.47
N ALA A 355 12.36 17.81 19.76
CA ALA A 355 11.36 17.14 18.92
C ALA A 355 11.30 17.73 17.50
N LYS A 356 11.39 19.06 17.35
CA LYS A 356 11.46 19.70 16.02
C LYS A 356 12.68 19.24 15.23
N GLU A 357 13.85 19.20 15.86
CA GLU A 357 15.07 18.72 15.20
C GLU A 357 14.93 17.28 14.72
N ARG A 358 14.35 16.39 15.54
CA ARG A 358 14.09 15.00 15.12
C ARG A 358 13.13 14.91 13.94
N LEU A 359 12.06 15.71 13.94
CA LEU A 359 11.11 15.75 12.84
C LEU A 359 11.76 16.23 11.53
N LEU A 360 12.64 17.23 11.60
CA LEU A 360 13.37 17.77 10.44
C LEU A 360 14.48 16.84 9.93
N ALA A 361 15.10 16.07 10.82
CA ALA A 361 16.17 15.14 10.47
C ALA A 361 15.64 13.84 9.82
N TYR A 362 14.39 13.47 10.08
CA TYR A 362 13.80 12.24 9.59
C TYR A 362 13.50 12.28 8.08
N HIS A 363 13.62 11.13 7.43
CA HIS A 363 13.49 11.00 5.97
C HIS A 363 12.04 10.83 5.48
N TRP A 364 11.09 10.58 6.38
CA TRP A 364 9.66 10.47 6.08
C TRP A 364 9.32 9.50 4.91
N PRO A 365 9.67 8.20 5.00
CA PRO A 365 9.36 7.22 3.96
C PRO A 365 7.84 7.10 3.67
N GLY A 366 6.98 7.33 4.67
CA GLY A 366 5.52 7.38 4.50
C GLY A 366 4.97 8.80 4.28
N ASN A 367 5.84 9.77 4.00
CA ASN A 367 5.52 11.15 3.64
C ASN A 367 4.54 11.82 4.64
N VAL A 368 3.55 12.57 4.14
CA VAL A 368 2.59 13.33 4.96
C VAL A 368 1.69 12.39 5.78
N ARG A 369 1.38 11.20 5.26
CA ARG A 369 0.56 10.19 5.98
C ARG A 369 1.27 9.74 7.26
N GLU A 370 2.56 9.44 7.18
CA GLU A 370 3.36 9.08 8.34
C GLU A 370 3.52 10.23 9.33
N LEU A 371 3.77 11.45 8.83
CA LEU A 371 3.82 12.65 9.68
C LEU A 371 2.51 12.84 10.44
N LYS A 372 1.37 12.73 9.75
CA LYS A 372 0.04 12.83 10.36
C LYS A 372 -0.14 11.84 11.51
N HIS A 373 0.14 10.55 11.28
CA HIS A 373 0.04 9.52 12.32
C HIS A 373 1.04 9.73 13.47
N THR A 374 2.24 10.24 13.16
CA THR A 374 3.27 10.52 14.17
C THR A 374 2.81 11.62 15.13
N ILE A 375 2.22 12.70 14.59
CA ILE A 375 1.70 13.80 15.40
C ILE A 375 0.46 13.37 16.18
N GLU A 376 -0.44 12.59 15.57
CA GLU A 376 -1.62 12.01 16.24
C GLU A 376 -1.21 11.20 17.47
N HIS A 377 -0.30 10.23 17.28
CA HIS A 377 0.26 9.41 18.36
C HIS A 377 0.86 10.28 19.46
N ALA A 378 1.63 11.30 19.09
CA ALA A 378 2.32 12.13 20.05
C ALA A 378 1.34 13.02 20.85
N VAL A 379 0.26 13.51 20.24
CA VAL A 379 -0.81 14.27 20.94
C VAL A 379 -1.58 13.39 21.93
N ILE A 380 -1.83 12.13 21.58
CA ILE A 380 -2.51 11.17 22.47
C ILE A 380 -1.68 10.93 23.73
N ILE A 381 -0.37 10.70 23.54
CA ILE A 381 0.57 10.41 24.64
C ILE A 381 0.96 11.64 25.44
N ALA A 382 0.93 12.83 24.85
CA ALA A 382 1.36 14.04 25.51
C ALA A 382 0.66 14.27 26.85
N GLU A 383 1.48 14.45 27.88
CA GLU A 383 1.10 14.87 29.22
C GLU A 383 1.51 16.34 29.37
N GLY A 384 0.53 17.24 29.46
CA GLY A 384 0.73 18.69 29.53
C GLY A 384 0.69 19.40 28.19
N ASN A 385 1.40 20.54 28.11
CA ASN A 385 1.21 21.53 27.05
C ASN A 385 2.29 21.49 25.95
N SER A 386 3.23 20.54 26.01
CA SER A 386 4.35 20.46 25.06
C SER A 386 4.55 19.04 24.52
N LEU A 387 4.86 18.96 23.23
CA LEU A 387 5.26 17.75 22.53
C LEU A 387 6.77 17.55 22.65
N THR A 388 7.16 16.65 23.56
CA THR A 388 8.55 16.26 23.78
C THR A 388 8.92 15.01 22.96
N VAL A 389 10.21 14.70 22.87
CA VAL A 389 10.71 13.50 22.15
C VAL A 389 10.14 12.20 22.73
N SER A 390 9.83 12.16 24.03
CA SER A 390 9.21 10.99 24.67
C SER A 390 7.76 10.75 24.21
N CYS A 391 7.10 11.74 23.62
CA CYS A 391 5.76 11.58 23.03
C CYS A 391 5.84 10.97 21.63
N LEU A 392 6.95 11.14 20.92
CA LEU A 392 7.13 10.61 19.58
C LEU A 392 7.26 9.06 19.59
N PRO A 393 6.92 8.38 18.48
CA PRO A 393 7.15 6.96 18.30
C PRO A 393 8.60 6.56 18.56
N ARG A 394 8.82 5.29 18.96
CA ARG A 394 10.17 4.77 19.30
C ARG A 394 11.22 4.97 18.19
N THR A 395 10.79 5.02 16.93
CA THR A 395 11.64 5.31 15.77
C THR A 395 12.41 6.63 15.93
N PHE A 396 11.77 7.65 16.53
CA PHE A 396 12.37 8.96 16.77
C PHE A 396 13.22 9.01 18.04
N ARG A 397 13.06 8.02 18.94
CA ARG A 397 13.80 7.95 20.21
C ARG A 397 15.19 7.33 20.04
N LYS A 398 15.40 6.50 19.01
CA LYS A 398 16.64 5.71 18.83
C LYS A 398 17.78 6.40 18.07
N GLU A 399 17.58 7.59 17.54
CA GLU A 399 18.69 8.36 16.95
C GLU A 399 19.10 9.51 17.86
N ALA A 400 19.48 9.22 19.10
CA ALA A 400 20.38 10.12 19.81
C ALA A 400 21.64 10.23 18.97
N VAL A 401 21.60 11.19 18.04
CA VAL A 401 22.69 11.91 17.41
C VAL A 401 24.03 11.24 17.74
N GLN A 402 24.40 10.21 16.97
CA GLN A 402 25.78 10.20 16.52
C GLN A 402 25.89 11.52 15.77
N LYS A 403 26.31 12.56 16.49
CA LYS A 403 26.78 13.79 15.86
C LYS A 403 27.65 13.24 14.76
N LYS A 404 27.38 13.63 13.51
CA LYS A 404 28.47 13.76 12.56
C LYS A 404 29.46 14.68 13.28
N LYS A 405 30.32 14.12 14.13
CA LYS A 405 31.59 14.73 14.47
C LYS A 405 32.15 14.94 13.08
N SER A 406 32.26 16.21 12.67
CA SER A 406 33.14 16.53 11.55
C SER A 406 34.39 15.70 11.77
N ILE A 407 34.88 15.01 10.73
CA ILE A 407 36.10 14.23 10.84
C ILE A 407 37.16 15.20 11.35
N LEU A 408 37.48 15.14 12.64
CA LEU A 408 38.54 15.91 13.23
C LEU A 408 39.83 15.45 12.55
N PRO A 409 40.79 16.35 12.26
CA PRO A 409 42.11 15.92 11.85
C PRO A 409 42.60 14.79 12.76
N LEU A 410 43.11 13.70 12.20
CA LEU A 410 43.42 12.45 12.92
C LEU A 410 44.21 12.70 14.23
N ARG A 411 45.10 13.69 14.20
CA ARG A 411 45.91 14.09 15.34
C ARG A 411 45.10 14.66 16.51
N GLU A 412 44.08 15.47 16.23
CA GLU A 412 43.19 16.02 17.26
C GLU A 412 42.22 14.97 17.80
N ALA A 413 41.72 14.08 16.92
CA ALA A 413 40.85 12.99 17.31
C ALA A 413 41.55 12.01 18.26
N LEU A 414 42.81 11.64 17.96
CA LEU A 414 43.62 10.79 18.82
C LEU A 414 43.95 11.47 20.15
N HIS A 415 44.27 12.77 20.14
CA HIS A 415 44.56 13.53 21.35
C HIS A 415 43.35 13.65 22.27
N GLN A 416 42.17 13.94 21.72
CA GLN A 416 40.94 14.05 22.49
C GLN A 416 40.51 12.69 23.08
N THR A 417 40.60 11.63 22.28
CA THR A 417 40.27 10.27 22.74
C THR A 417 41.24 9.81 23.81
N GLU A 418 42.54 10.11 23.66
CA GLU A 418 43.56 9.80 24.65
C GLU A 418 43.32 10.53 25.98
N LYS A 419 43.01 11.83 25.94
CA LYS A 419 42.68 12.60 27.14
C LYS A 419 41.43 12.06 27.84
N GLU A 420 40.37 11.78 27.10
CA GLU A 420 39.13 11.21 27.65
C GLU A 420 39.36 9.86 28.34
N LEU A 421 40.20 8.99 27.76
CA LEU A 421 40.51 7.69 28.35
C LEU A 421 41.34 7.84 29.63
N ILE A 422 42.30 8.78 29.64
CA ILE A 422 43.10 9.10 30.81
C ILE A 422 42.23 9.65 31.94
N ASP A 423 41.34 10.61 31.64
CA ASP A 423 40.44 11.22 32.62
C ASP A 423 39.48 10.18 33.21
N ARG A 424 38.90 9.31 32.38
CA ARG A 424 38.03 8.22 32.86
C ARG A 424 38.78 7.23 33.75
N ALA A 425 39.98 6.82 33.34
CA ALA A 425 40.79 5.90 34.14
C ALA A 425 41.21 6.52 35.49
N LEU A 426 41.44 7.83 35.54
CA LEU A 426 41.71 8.54 36.80
C LEU A 426 40.47 8.67 37.68
N ILE A 427 39.30 8.94 37.11
CA ILE A 427 38.03 8.98 37.85
C ILE A 427 37.71 7.61 38.46
N GLU A 428 37.83 6.55 37.66
CA GLU A 428 37.52 5.17 38.07
C GLU A 428 38.50 4.61 39.11
N THR A 429 39.70 5.18 39.19
CA THR A 429 40.73 4.80 40.17
C THR A 429 40.94 5.85 41.26
N GLU A 430 40.02 6.79 41.40
CA GLU A 430 40.03 7.86 42.42
C GLU A 430 41.36 8.64 42.47
N GLY A 431 41.98 8.87 41.30
CA GLY A 431 43.25 9.60 41.17
C GLY A 431 44.51 8.76 41.39
N ASN A 432 44.40 7.44 41.56
CA ASN A 432 45.57 6.57 41.71
C ASN A 432 46.29 6.30 40.38
N ILE A 433 47.33 7.08 40.11
CA ILE A 433 48.12 7.03 38.86
C ILE A 433 48.68 5.63 38.55
N LEU A 434 49.06 4.84 39.57
CA LEU A 434 49.60 3.50 39.34
C LEU A 434 48.51 2.52 38.84
N GLN A 435 47.30 2.63 39.40
CA GLN A 435 46.17 1.80 38.99
C GLN A 435 45.58 2.26 37.66
N ALA A 436 45.47 3.57 37.42
CA ALA A 436 45.06 4.13 36.13
C ALA A 436 45.99 3.70 34.99
N ALA A 437 47.32 3.71 35.21
CA ALA A 437 48.30 3.28 34.21
C ALA A 437 48.16 1.79 33.88
N LYS A 438 47.91 0.95 34.89
CA LYS A 438 47.63 -0.49 34.68
C LYS A 438 46.34 -0.72 33.91
N LEU A 439 45.27 0.03 34.23
CA LEU A 439 43.98 -0.07 33.56
C LEU A 439 44.06 0.34 32.08
N LEU A 440 44.87 1.35 31.79
CA LEU A 440 45.14 1.84 30.43
C LEU A 440 46.20 1.01 29.66
N GLY A 441 46.86 0.04 30.32
CA GLY A 441 47.88 -0.80 29.70
C GLY A 441 49.17 -0.07 29.32
N ILE A 442 49.50 1.04 29.98
CA ILE A 442 50.71 1.84 29.71
C ILE A 442 51.63 1.92 30.94
N PRO A 443 52.96 2.12 30.75
CA PRO A 443 53.86 2.33 31.88
C PRO A 443 53.49 3.57 32.70
N ARG A 444 53.67 3.51 34.03
CA ARG A 444 53.37 4.63 34.94
C ARG A 444 54.04 5.94 34.53
N GLN A 445 55.32 5.88 34.14
CA GLN A 445 56.08 7.05 33.71
C GLN A 445 55.49 7.68 32.45
N THR A 446 54.94 6.87 31.54
CA THR A 446 54.27 7.33 30.31
C THR A 446 52.97 8.07 30.63
N LEU A 447 52.18 7.57 31.59
CA LEU A 447 50.97 8.26 32.03
C LEU A 447 51.30 9.59 32.72
N GLN A 448 52.32 9.62 33.59
CA GLN A 448 52.78 10.85 34.25
C GLN A 448 53.28 11.91 33.27
N TYR A 449 54.05 11.50 32.27
CA TYR A 449 54.50 12.40 31.20
C TYR A 449 53.33 12.99 30.41
N LYS A 450 52.32 12.18 30.10
CA LYS A 450 51.11 12.64 29.41
C LYS A 450 50.30 13.62 30.25
N LEU A 451 50.11 13.35 31.55
CA LEU A 451 49.42 14.26 32.47
C LEU A 451 50.11 15.63 32.57
N ASN A 452 51.44 15.65 32.76
CA ASN A 452 52.20 16.91 32.81
C ASN A 452 52.11 17.72 31.50
N LYS A 453 52.02 17.04 30.35
CA LYS A 453 51.86 17.68 29.04
C LYS A 453 50.45 18.27 28.86
N TYR A 454 49.43 17.66 29.46
CA TYR A 454 48.06 18.18 29.46
C TYR A 454 47.89 19.38 30.41
N ASP A 455 48.65 19.44 31.52
CA ASP A 455 48.67 20.60 32.41
C ASP A 455 49.36 21.83 31.79
N GLN A 456 50.40 21.63 30.97
CA GLN A 456 51.12 22.72 30.29
C GLN A 456 50.40 23.32 29.08
N THR A 457 49.27 22.74 28.64
CA THR A 457 48.47 23.26 27.51
C THR A 457 47.21 24.00 27.98
N ALA A 458 47.08 24.25 29.29
CA ALA A 458 45.98 24.97 29.92
C ALA A 458 46.34 26.40 30.41
N GLU A 459 47.57 26.86 30.18
CA GLU A 459 47.97 28.28 30.11
C GLU A 459 47.98 28.74 28.65
#